data_AF-A0A2M3Z5I8-F1
#
_entry.id   AF-A0A2M3Z5I8-F1
#
_cell.length_a   1.000
_cell.length_b   1.000
_cell.length_c   1.000
_cell.angle_alpha   90.00
_cell.angle_beta   90.00
_cell.angle_gamma   90.00
#
_symmetry.space_group_name_H-M   'P 1'
#
loop_
_entity.id
_entity.type
_entity.pdbx_description
1 polymer ?
#
loop_
_entity_poly.entity_id
_entity_poly.type
_entity_poly.pdbx_seq_one_letter_code
_entity_poly.pdbx_strand_id
1 'polypeptide(L)'
;ASSCSRCFHSSSFPSHRRHPLSSLLRAPSATVSKIGTRMSSSPEGQDMMEVLAGNSNQLADDICAAGNNAGKRQKLVMDYLKAADRDGKGVSAEFPDGLDWFNVTEPLTLQGSLRGKVVVLDFFTYCCINCMHILPNLKRLEHLYPIEQGLAVIGVHSAKFRNEKDSNNIRAAVERYEITHPVVNDNVMAMWRKLRVQCWPTLMILGPRANPLFVILGEGNYDDLKLYVGSAIRYYREKGELKTHSLPIDLSHTAGLASHLKFPGKVVCCEAGEEELYAVSDSGNHRILIFEPNGTVRYTIGGKSSGFVDGGFREARFNAPQGVAFRGSNELYVADNENHAIRLIDLRTRTVSTVAGNGVQGNDRTGGKKGREQTLSSPWDVAVYSTRDLDMSFHVDESKAPLKDVLLIAIAGIHQIWAIFLEDTIWWKFKKYPAGSCSAIAGSGHEQNRNTSYPHSAAFAQPSGLAINREVKEVYLADSESSAIRKISLTDGKVMAVAGGDRNPLDLFAFGDVDGKGYEAKFQHPLGVAYNAKDGHIYVADTYNHKIKKIDASTNCAATCEFREANGGIKRFSEPAGLCLDRTGQLLFIADTNNHELLVASLPDGTIRPLKLHFPVPEEMDSSSA
;
A
#
# COMPACT_ATOMS: atom_id res chain seq x y z
N ALA A 1 46.12 39.65 -43.98
CA ALA A 1 44.91 40.08 -43.26
C ALA A 1 44.96 39.46 -41.87
N SER A 2 45.28 40.13 -40.74
CA SER A 2 45.34 41.57 -40.43
C SER A 2 44.03 42.33 -40.73
N SER A 3 43.44 43.17 -39.86
CA SER A 3 43.83 43.74 -38.54
C SER A 3 42.68 44.66 -38.03
N CYS A 4 42.47 45.12 -36.78
CA CYS A 4 42.95 44.86 -35.39
C CYS A 4 42.13 45.81 -34.44
N SER A 5 42.12 45.79 -33.09
CA SER A 5 42.31 44.76 -32.04
C SER A 5 42.18 45.43 -30.63
N ARG A 6 41.76 44.69 -29.57
CA ARG A 6 41.78 45.09 -28.12
C ARG A 6 40.68 46.13 -27.74
N CYS A 7 40.21 46.29 -26.49
CA CYS A 7 40.91 46.42 -25.19
C CYS A 7 40.33 45.65 -23.98
N PHE A 8 41.10 45.65 -22.89
CA PHE A 8 40.83 45.06 -21.56
C PHE A 8 40.11 46.03 -20.61
N HIS A 9 39.35 45.49 -19.63
CA HIS A 9 39.44 45.69 -18.15
C HIS A 9 38.30 44.85 -17.52
N SER A 10 38.47 43.83 -16.68
CA SER A 10 39.15 43.70 -15.37
C SER A 10 38.40 44.34 -14.18
N SER A 11 37.54 43.56 -13.52
CA SER A 11 37.22 43.73 -12.09
C SER A 11 36.75 42.42 -11.45
N SER A 12 37.03 42.26 -10.16
CA SER A 12 36.83 41.05 -9.36
C SER A 12 35.44 40.94 -8.75
N PHE A 13 34.86 39.73 -8.71
CA PHE A 13 33.70 39.42 -7.86
C PHE A 13 34.14 38.68 -6.59
N PRO A 14 33.72 39.12 -5.39
CA PRO A 14 34.03 38.45 -4.13
C PRO A 14 33.05 37.31 -3.81
N SER A 15 33.47 36.41 -2.92
CA SER A 15 32.64 35.31 -2.41
C SER A 15 31.55 35.79 -1.44
N HIS A 16 30.33 35.26 -1.56
CA HIS A 16 29.31 35.33 -0.49
C HIS A 16 28.65 33.98 -0.21
N ARG A 17 28.01 33.89 0.97
CA ARG A 17 27.68 32.63 1.66
C ARG A 17 26.32 32.04 1.25
N ARG A 18 26.16 30.74 1.54
CA ARG A 18 24.89 30.00 1.49
C ARG A 18 23.82 30.67 2.36
N HIS A 19 22.59 30.76 1.87
CA HIS A 19 21.35 30.71 2.68
C HIS A 19 20.22 30.06 1.85
N PRO A 20 19.22 29.42 2.47
CA PRO A 20 18.21 28.63 1.76
C PRO A 20 17.07 29.49 1.20
N LEU A 21 16.54 29.11 0.03
CA LEU A 21 15.33 29.69 -0.56
C LEU A 21 14.08 28.98 -0.04
N SER A 22 13.52 29.49 1.07
CA SER A 22 12.31 28.96 1.70
C SER A 22 11.27 30.06 1.99
N SER A 23 11.01 30.94 1.02
CA SER A 23 9.97 31.98 1.14
C SER A 23 9.57 32.58 -0.22
N LEU A 24 8.55 32.03 -0.89
CA LEU A 24 7.89 32.70 -2.02
C LEU A 24 6.40 32.30 -2.17
N LEU A 25 5.60 32.62 -1.15
CA LEU A 25 4.16 32.92 -1.24
C LEU A 25 3.66 33.36 0.15
N ARG A 26 3.86 34.64 0.49
CA ARG A 26 3.38 35.22 1.76
C ARG A 26 2.98 36.69 1.55
N ALA A 27 1.70 36.92 1.27
CA ALA A 27 1.13 38.27 1.30
C ALA A 27 0.91 38.72 2.76
N PRO A 28 1.09 40.01 3.11
CA PRO A 28 1.06 40.46 4.50
C PRO A 28 -0.32 40.89 4.99
N SER A 29 -0.54 40.71 6.30
CA SER A 29 -1.45 41.49 7.15
C SER A 29 -2.94 41.52 6.78
N ALA A 30 -3.68 40.52 7.25
CA ALA A 30 -5.06 40.71 7.73
C ALA A 30 -5.06 40.65 9.27
N THR A 31 -5.89 41.48 9.91
CA THR A 31 -5.89 41.79 11.35
C THR A 31 -6.00 40.56 12.26
N VAL A 32 -5.27 40.57 13.39
CA VAL A 32 -5.46 39.60 14.50
C VAL A 32 -6.90 39.69 15.03
N SER A 33 -7.74 38.72 14.69
CA SER A 33 -9.05 38.53 15.30
C SER A 33 -8.94 37.52 16.45
N LYS A 34 -9.59 37.83 17.58
CA LYS A 34 -9.76 36.86 18.66
C LYS A 34 -10.76 35.79 18.22
N ILE A 35 -10.61 34.57 18.74
CA ILE A 35 -11.63 33.52 18.68
C ILE A 35 -12.97 34.11 19.16
N GLY A 36 -13.95 34.24 18.25
CA GLY A 36 -15.31 34.71 18.58
C GLY A 36 -16.04 35.57 17.54
N THR A 37 -15.37 36.25 16.59
CA THR A 37 -16.01 37.34 15.79
C THR A 37 -16.25 37.09 14.30
N ARG A 38 -16.14 35.85 13.79
CA ARG A 38 -16.63 35.46 12.44
C ARG A 38 -17.27 34.08 12.38
N MET A 39 -18.42 33.92 13.05
CA MET A 39 -19.48 32.96 12.64
C MET A 39 -20.85 33.67 12.53
N SER A 40 -20.82 34.95 12.16
CA SER A 40 -22.01 35.74 11.80
C SER A 40 -22.24 35.66 10.30
N SER A 41 -23.42 35.17 9.89
CA SER A 41 -23.87 34.95 8.50
C SER A 41 -22.91 34.17 7.60
N SER A 42 -23.29 32.96 7.21
CA SER A 42 -22.77 32.31 5.99
C SER A 42 -23.05 33.22 4.78
N PRO A 43 -22.04 33.69 4.03
CA PRO A 43 -22.26 34.24 2.70
C PRO A 43 -22.88 33.15 1.83
N GLU A 44 -23.93 33.48 1.08
CA GLU A 44 -24.56 32.53 0.16
C GLU A 44 -23.52 32.05 -0.87
N GLY A 45 -23.22 30.75 -0.85
CA GLY A 45 -22.26 30.12 -1.76
C GLY A 45 -20.91 29.68 -1.17
N GLN A 46 -20.60 29.94 0.11
CA GLN A 46 -19.42 29.30 0.73
C GLN A 46 -19.61 27.80 0.93
N ASP A 47 -18.55 27.03 0.69
CA ASP A 47 -18.56 25.58 0.80
C ASP A 47 -18.42 25.12 2.26
N MET A 48 -19.36 24.30 2.71
CA MET A 48 -19.33 23.65 4.02
C MET A 48 -18.04 22.84 4.23
N MET A 49 -17.54 22.15 3.20
CA MET A 49 -16.37 21.30 3.29
C MET A 49 -15.08 22.11 3.41
N GLU A 50 -14.94 23.20 2.62
CA GLU A 50 -13.79 24.10 2.71
C GLU A 50 -13.73 24.82 4.07
N VAL A 51 -14.88 25.31 4.56
CA VAL A 51 -14.97 25.97 5.88
C VAL A 51 -14.65 24.99 7.00
N LEU A 52 -15.17 23.75 6.94
CA LEU A 52 -14.91 22.73 7.95
C LEU A 52 -13.46 22.24 7.93
N ALA A 53 -12.86 22.05 6.76
CA ALA A 53 -11.44 21.71 6.62
C ALA A 53 -10.53 22.84 7.12
N GLY A 54 -10.80 24.10 6.74
CA GLY A 54 -10.05 25.26 7.23
C GLY A 54 -10.13 25.41 8.76
N ASN A 55 -11.33 25.24 9.33
CA ASN A 55 -11.55 25.26 10.77
C ASN A 55 -10.84 24.09 11.49
N SER A 56 -10.84 22.89 10.89
CA SER A 56 -10.17 21.71 11.46
C SER A 56 -8.64 21.83 11.41
N ASN A 57 -8.09 22.40 10.33
CA ASN A 57 -6.66 22.67 10.18
C ASN A 57 -6.17 23.72 11.19
N GLN A 58 -6.91 24.83 11.38
CA GLN A 58 -6.56 25.82 12.41
C GLN A 58 -6.60 25.22 13.82
N LEU A 59 -7.56 24.33 14.10
CA LEU A 59 -7.60 23.60 15.37
C LEU A 59 -6.40 22.67 15.54
N ALA A 60 -5.96 21.97 14.49
CA ALA A 60 -4.76 21.13 14.51
C ALA A 60 -3.49 21.95 14.75
N ASP A 61 -3.34 23.13 14.12
CA ASP A 61 -2.23 24.06 14.37
C ASP A 61 -2.22 24.56 15.83
N ASP A 62 -3.38 24.97 16.37
CA ASP A 62 -3.52 25.43 17.76
C ASP A 62 -3.18 24.31 18.77
N ILE A 63 -3.52 23.07 18.44
CA ILE A 63 -3.22 21.85 19.21
C ILE A 63 -1.73 21.50 19.13
N CYS A 64 -1.11 21.63 17.95
CA CYS A 64 0.34 21.51 17.79
C CYS A 64 1.08 22.56 18.63
N ALA A 65 0.61 23.82 18.60
CA ALA A 65 1.08 24.91 19.46
C ALA A 65 0.67 24.77 20.96
N ALA A 66 -0.08 23.74 21.33
CA ALA A 66 -0.30 23.32 22.72
C ALA A 66 0.70 22.25 23.20
N GLY A 67 1.44 21.62 22.28
CA GLY A 67 2.42 20.58 22.55
C GLY A 67 1.79 19.41 23.32
N ASN A 68 2.50 18.95 24.36
CA ASN A 68 2.09 17.78 25.17
C ASN A 68 1.14 18.15 26.33
N ASN A 69 0.66 19.40 26.44
CA ASN A 69 -0.26 19.79 27.51
C ASN A 69 -1.69 19.30 27.19
N ALA A 70 -2.00 18.07 27.64
CA ALA A 70 -3.28 17.41 27.42
C ALA A 70 -4.48 18.28 27.85
N GLY A 71 -4.38 19.00 28.98
CA GLY A 71 -5.43 19.90 29.46
C GLY A 71 -5.67 21.08 28.51
N LYS A 72 -4.61 21.67 27.93
CA LYS A 72 -4.72 22.73 26.92
C LYS A 72 -5.31 22.19 25.61
N ARG A 73 -4.83 21.04 25.11
CA ARG A 73 -5.38 20.37 23.91
C ARG A 73 -6.88 20.09 24.07
N GLN A 74 -7.25 19.44 25.19
CA GLN A 74 -8.63 19.09 25.53
C GLN A 74 -9.54 20.33 25.63
N LYS A 75 -9.03 21.45 26.17
CA LYS A 75 -9.77 22.71 26.23
C LYS A 75 -10.00 23.31 24.85
N LEU A 76 -8.99 23.35 23.97
CA LEU A 76 -9.13 23.88 22.61
C LEU A 76 -10.23 23.15 21.84
N VAL A 77 -10.23 21.80 21.87
CA VAL A 77 -11.26 20.99 21.21
C VAL A 77 -12.64 21.20 21.85
N MET A 78 -12.74 21.34 23.17
CA MET A 78 -14.01 21.61 23.85
C MET A 78 -14.57 23.02 23.59
N ASP A 79 -13.72 24.04 23.48
CA ASP A 79 -14.15 25.41 23.16
C ASP A 79 -14.51 25.53 21.67
N TYR A 80 -13.85 24.78 20.78
CA TYR A 80 -14.25 24.57 19.40
C TYR A 80 -15.63 23.87 19.30
N LEU A 81 -15.82 22.74 19.99
CA LEU A 81 -17.06 21.96 19.94
C LEU A 81 -18.29 22.78 20.35
N LYS A 82 -18.17 23.65 21.35
CA LYS A 82 -19.26 24.57 21.76
C LYS A 82 -19.67 25.54 20.65
N ALA A 83 -18.72 25.95 19.81
CA ALA A 83 -18.98 26.85 18.69
C ALA A 83 -19.57 26.09 17.50
N ALA A 84 -18.97 24.95 17.14
CA ALA A 84 -19.44 24.07 16.06
C ALA A 84 -20.84 23.49 16.34
N ASP A 85 -21.18 23.15 17.59
CA ASP A 85 -22.52 22.67 17.96
C ASP A 85 -23.60 23.76 17.90
N ARG A 86 -23.27 24.99 18.32
CA ARG A 86 -24.19 26.14 18.31
C ARG A 86 -24.56 26.56 16.90
N ASP A 87 -23.56 26.62 16.02
CA ASP A 87 -23.71 27.15 14.66
C ASP A 87 -23.96 26.03 13.62
N GLY A 88 -23.71 24.77 14.00
CA GLY A 88 -23.81 23.58 13.15
C GLY A 88 -25.23 23.04 12.96
N LYS A 89 -25.77 23.28 11.77
CA LYS A 89 -26.94 22.56 11.25
C LYS A 89 -26.55 21.12 10.89
N GLY A 90 -27.51 20.19 10.97
CA GLY A 90 -27.35 18.83 10.45
C GLY A 90 -27.16 18.82 8.94
N VAL A 91 -26.37 17.87 8.40
CA VAL A 91 -26.31 17.69 6.95
C VAL A 91 -27.66 17.20 6.42
N SER A 92 -28.10 17.78 5.29
CA SER A 92 -29.21 17.29 4.48
C SER A 92 -28.77 16.17 3.51
N ALA A 93 -27.48 15.86 3.47
CA ALA A 93 -26.96 14.69 2.80
C ALA A 93 -27.36 13.43 3.58
N GLU A 94 -27.84 12.42 2.86
CA GLU A 94 -28.20 11.10 3.36
C GLU A 94 -27.74 10.07 2.31
N PHE A 95 -27.48 8.84 2.76
CA PHE A 95 -27.12 7.74 1.87
C PHE A 95 -28.24 7.50 0.84
N PRO A 96 -27.93 7.31 -0.46
CA PRO A 96 -28.93 6.93 -1.46
C PRO A 96 -29.60 5.60 -1.14
N ASP A 97 -30.90 5.50 -1.45
CA ASP A 97 -31.64 4.24 -1.40
C ASP A 97 -31.07 3.22 -2.41
N GLY A 98 -31.11 1.93 -2.05
CA GLY A 98 -30.71 0.84 -2.94
C GLY A 98 -29.21 0.65 -3.15
N LEU A 99 -28.35 1.26 -2.32
CA LEU A 99 -26.93 0.89 -2.25
C LEU A 99 -26.73 -0.43 -1.49
N ASP A 100 -25.73 -1.21 -1.90
CA ASP A 100 -25.28 -2.39 -1.16
C ASP A 100 -24.56 -1.98 0.14
N TRP A 101 -24.85 -2.72 1.22
CA TRP A 101 -24.20 -2.59 2.52
C TRP A 101 -23.53 -3.90 2.93
N PHE A 102 -22.49 -3.77 3.76
CA PHE A 102 -21.74 -4.88 4.37
C PHE A 102 -21.64 -4.67 5.88
N ASN A 103 -21.44 -5.77 6.61
CA ASN A 103 -21.40 -5.81 8.08
C ASN A 103 -22.70 -5.37 8.78
N VAL A 104 -23.83 -5.29 8.07
CA VAL A 104 -25.17 -4.98 8.60
C VAL A 104 -26.28 -5.74 7.90
N THR A 105 -27.41 -5.99 8.59
CA THR A 105 -28.59 -6.65 8.00
C THR A 105 -29.54 -5.71 7.26
N GLU A 106 -29.43 -4.39 7.47
CA GLU A 106 -30.27 -3.37 6.83
C GLU A 106 -29.50 -2.05 6.62
N PRO A 107 -29.87 -1.23 5.61
CA PRO A 107 -29.22 0.06 5.34
C PRO A 107 -29.25 1.03 6.52
N LEU A 108 -28.14 1.74 6.77
CA LEU A 108 -28.07 2.76 7.82
C LEU A 108 -28.34 4.17 7.27
N THR A 109 -28.89 5.03 8.13
CA THR A 109 -29.28 6.41 7.78
C THR A 109 -28.81 7.39 8.85
N LEU A 110 -28.26 8.53 8.43
CA LEU A 110 -27.77 9.61 9.29
C LEU A 110 -28.90 10.23 10.14
N GLN A 111 -30.08 10.43 9.55
CA GLN A 111 -31.23 11.00 10.26
C GLN A 111 -32.09 9.95 10.99
N GLY A 112 -31.93 8.67 10.63
CA GLY A 112 -32.65 7.53 11.20
C GLY A 112 -31.80 6.74 12.21
N SER A 113 -31.21 5.63 11.77
CA SER A 113 -30.56 4.65 12.66
C SER A 113 -29.29 5.17 13.35
N LEU A 114 -28.58 6.13 12.76
CA LEU A 114 -27.39 6.75 13.36
C LEU A 114 -27.73 7.96 14.28
N ARG A 115 -28.98 8.43 14.28
CA ARG A 115 -29.39 9.62 15.05
C ARG A 115 -29.27 9.40 16.56
N GLY A 116 -28.42 10.19 17.21
CA GLY A 116 -28.03 10.02 18.61
C GLY A 116 -26.64 9.42 18.80
N LYS A 117 -25.82 9.30 17.74
CA LYS A 117 -24.41 8.86 17.84
C LYS A 117 -23.48 9.92 17.28
N VAL A 118 -22.25 9.99 17.79
CA VAL A 118 -21.13 10.56 17.04
C VAL A 118 -20.84 9.61 15.89
N VAL A 119 -20.77 10.11 14.66
CA VAL A 119 -20.52 9.28 13.47
C VAL A 119 -19.18 9.66 12.87
N VAL A 120 -18.35 8.68 12.53
CA VAL A 120 -17.15 8.86 11.70
C VAL A 120 -17.46 8.24 10.33
N LEU A 121 -17.60 9.09 9.32
CA LEU A 121 -17.65 8.64 7.93
C LEU A 121 -16.22 8.56 7.40
N ASP A 122 -15.79 7.38 6.99
CA ASP A 122 -14.51 7.17 6.31
C ASP A 122 -14.71 7.06 4.79
N PHE A 123 -14.31 8.09 4.05
CA PHE A 123 -14.35 8.10 2.60
C PHE A 123 -13.11 7.42 2.03
N PHE A 124 -13.17 6.10 1.94
CA PHE A 124 -12.05 5.22 1.56
C PHE A 124 -12.30 4.51 0.22
N THR A 125 -11.24 3.89 -0.32
CA THR A 125 -11.28 2.98 -1.47
C THR A 125 -10.22 1.90 -1.24
N TYR A 126 -10.51 0.62 -1.50
CA TYR A 126 -9.65 -0.48 -1.03
C TYR A 126 -8.37 -0.68 -1.85
N CYS A 127 -8.18 0.02 -2.97
CA CYS A 127 -6.91 0.01 -3.71
C CYS A 127 -5.80 0.80 -2.99
N CYS A 128 -6.17 1.88 -2.29
CA CYS A 128 -5.25 2.94 -1.89
C CYS A 128 -4.57 2.63 -0.55
N ILE A 129 -3.25 2.54 -0.55
CA ILE A 129 -2.43 2.28 0.65
C ILE A 129 -2.67 3.30 1.78
N ASN A 130 -2.92 4.56 1.41
CA ASN A 130 -3.24 5.63 2.35
C ASN A 130 -4.55 5.34 3.12
N CYS A 131 -5.49 4.62 2.51
CA CYS A 131 -6.72 4.16 3.18
C CYS A 131 -6.44 2.97 4.11
N MET A 132 -5.60 2.00 3.68
CA MET A 132 -5.25 0.82 4.47
C MET A 132 -4.64 1.23 5.82
N HIS A 133 -3.74 2.22 5.82
CA HIS A 133 -3.10 2.75 7.04
C HIS A 133 -4.10 3.35 8.07
N ILE A 134 -5.33 3.72 7.66
CA ILE A 134 -6.37 4.19 8.59
C ILE A 134 -7.15 3.03 9.24
N LEU A 135 -7.23 1.85 8.61
CA LEU A 135 -8.07 0.75 9.12
C LEU A 135 -7.66 0.27 10.53
N PRO A 136 -6.37 0.11 10.90
CA PRO A 136 -5.96 -0.18 12.28
C PRO A 136 -6.36 0.92 13.27
N ASN A 137 -6.37 2.17 12.83
CA ASN A 137 -6.72 3.34 13.64
C ASN A 137 -8.23 3.40 13.93
N LEU A 138 -9.08 3.04 12.95
CA LEU A 138 -10.52 2.89 13.13
C LEU A 138 -10.86 1.69 14.02
N LYS A 139 -10.29 0.51 13.76
CA LYS A 139 -10.47 -0.72 14.55
C LYS A 139 -10.10 -0.51 16.03
N ARG A 140 -9.06 0.28 16.30
CA ARG A 140 -8.66 0.71 17.66
C ARG A 140 -9.61 1.76 18.27
N LEU A 141 -10.25 2.59 17.47
CA LEU A 141 -11.24 3.57 17.91
C LEU A 141 -12.58 2.90 18.28
N GLU A 142 -13.05 1.96 17.44
CA GLU A 142 -14.22 1.11 17.70
C GLU A 142 -14.11 0.37 19.04
N HIS A 143 -12.93 -0.21 19.32
CA HIS A 143 -12.68 -0.92 20.57
C HIS A 143 -12.69 0.01 21.81
N LEU A 144 -12.26 1.28 21.68
CA LEU A 144 -12.34 2.26 22.78
C LEU A 144 -13.76 2.79 23.01
N TYR A 145 -14.55 2.90 21.94
CA TYR A 145 -15.90 3.46 21.98
C TYR A 145 -16.88 2.57 21.19
N PRO A 146 -17.41 1.50 21.80
CA PRO A 146 -18.47 0.68 21.22
C PRO A 146 -19.73 1.46 20.85
N ILE A 147 -20.60 0.84 20.05
CA ILE A 147 -21.82 1.45 19.49
C ILE A 147 -22.75 1.94 20.60
N GLU A 148 -22.81 1.22 21.70
CA GLU A 148 -23.62 1.48 22.91
C GLU A 148 -23.08 2.67 23.71
N GLN A 149 -21.79 3.02 23.55
CA GLN A 149 -21.20 4.22 24.13
C GLN A 149 -21.47 5.49 23.31
N GLY A 150 -22.06 5.35 22.11
CA GLY A 150 -22.52 6.46 21.27
C GLY A 150 -21.58 6.84 20.11
N LEU A 151 -20.72 5.92 19.64
CA LEU A 151 -19.96 6.07 18.38
C LEU A 151 -20.59 5.18 17.28
N ALA A 152 -20.44 5.57 16.02
CA ALA A 152 -20.51 4.66 14.88
C ALA A 152 -19.41 5.03 13.87
N VAL A 153 -18.64 4.05 13.41
CA VAL A 153 -17.75 4.21 12.24
C VAL A 153 -18.50 3.64 11.03
N ILE A 154 -18.45 4.32 9.88
CA ILE A 154 -19.09 3.90 8.64
C ILE A 154 -18.09 4.08 7.50
N GLY A 155 -17.70 2.98 6.84
CA GLY A 155 -16.88 3.02 5.64
C GLY A 155 -17.73 3.41 4.43
N VAL A 156 -17.56 4.62 3.91
CA VAL A 156 -18.25 5.12 2.72
C VAL A 156 -17.39 4.82 1.49
N HIS A 157 -17.43 3.56 1.05
CA HIS A 157 -16.56 3.04 0.01
C HIS A 157 -16.81 3.75 -1.32
N SER A 158 -15.85 4.58 -1.74
CA SER A 158 -15.95 5.53 -2.84
C SER A 158 -14.95 5.15 -3.93
N ALA A 159 -15.28 4.12 -4.71
CA ALA A 159 -14.41 3.42 -5.68
C ALA A 159 -13.65 4.33 -6.67
N LYS A 160 -12.31 4.35 -6.62
CA LYS A 160 -11.42 5.01 -7.60
C LYS A 160 -11.48 4.31 -8.96
N PHE A 161 -11.27 3.00 -8.98
CA PHE A 161 -11.22 2.16 -10.17
C PHE A 161 -12.62 1.62 -10.55
N ARG A 162 -12.71 0.90 -11.68
CA ARG A 162 -13.98 0.28 -12.11
C ARG A 162 -14.26 -1.01 -11.34
N ASN A 163 -13.23 -1.81 -11.10
CA ASN A 163 -13.29 -3.08 -10.35
C ASN A 163 -13.84 -2.91 -8.93
N GLU A 164 -13.44 -1.83 -8.27
CA GLU A 164 -13.84 -1.49 -6.90
C GLU A 164 -15.32 -1.18 -6.75
N LYS A 165 -16.09 -1.06 -7.84
CA LYS A 165 -17.55 -0.81 -7.80
C LYS A 165 -18.36 -2.09 -7.62
N ASP A 166 -17.78 -3.27 -7.89
CA ASP A 166 -18.45 -4.55 -7.71
C ASP A 166 -18.50 -4.95 -6.22
N SER A 167 -19.73 -5.16 -5.72
CA SER A 167 -19.98 -5.46 -4.32
C SER A 167 -19.40 -6.80 -3.85
N ASN A 168 -19.03 -7.72 -4.75
CA ASN A 168 -18.33 -8.95 -4.38
C ASN A 168 -16.84 -8.68 -4.14
N ASN A 169 -16.22 -7.81 -4.93
CA ASN A 169 -14.83 -7.40 -4.72
C ASN A 169 -14.67 -6.55 -3.46
N ILE A 170 -15.64 -5.67 -3.16
CA ILE A 170 -15.69 -4.95 -1.87
C ILE A 170 -15.84 -5.94 -0.71
N ARG A 171 -16.71 -6.97 -0.82
CA ARG A 171 -16.85 -8.00 0.22
C ARG A 171 -15.54 -8.76 0.45
N ALA A 172 -14.84 -9.13 -0.62
CA ALA A 172 -13.52 -9.77 -0.52
C ALA A 172 -12.49 -8.84 0.14
N ALA A 173 -12.48 -7.54 -0.17
CA ALA A 173 -11.63 -6.56 0.49
C ALA A 173 -11.97 -6.38 2.00
N VAL A 174 -13.26 -6.30 2.34
CA VAL A 174 -13.73 -6.22 3.75
C VAL A 174 -13.25 -7.43 4.56
N GLU A 175 -13.28 -8.63 3.98
CA GLU A 175 -12.72 -9.83 4.63
C GLU A 175 -11.18 -9.81 4.68
N ARG A 176 -10.51 -9.40 3.58
CA ARG A 176 -9.05 -9.37 3.43
C ARG A 176 -8.37 -8.42 4.42
N TYR A 177 -8.98 -7.27 4.68
CA TYR A 177 -8.49 -6.25 5.62
C TYR A 177 -9.14 -6.31 7.02
N GLU A 178 -9.91 -7.38 7.30
CA GLU A 178 -10.62 -7.61 8.57
C GLU A 178 -11.44 -6.39 9.06
N ILE A 179 -12.20 -5.76 8.17
CA ILE A 179 -13.03 -4.58 8.49
C ILE A 179 -14.30 -5.03 9.23
N THR A 180 -14.50 -4.52 10.45
CA THR A 180 -15.59 -4.90 11.36
C THR A 180 -16.75 -3.90 11.43
N HIS A 181 -16.54 -2.65 11.00
CA HIS A 181 -17.59 -1.64 10.98
C HIS A 181 -18.49 -1.74 9.73
N PRO A 182 -19.72 -1.18 9.74
CA PRO A 182 -20.56 -1.09 8.55
C PRO A 182 -19.87 -0.41 7.37
N VAL A 183 -20.01 -0.98 6.18
CA VAL A 183 -19.50 -0.40 4.92
C VAL A 183 -20.64 -0.27 3.92
N VAL A 184 -20.68 0.84 3.17
CA VAL A 184 -21.65 1.10 2.09
C VAL A 184 -20.93 1.30 0.77
N ASN A 185 -21.42 0.68 -0.30
CA ASN A 185 -20.88 0.84 -1.65
C ASN A 185 -21.42 2.12 -2.32
N ASP A 186 -20.76 3.27 -2.15
CA ASP A 186 -21.04 4.49 -2.92
C ASP A 186 -20.41 4.40 -4.33
N ASN A 187 -20.80 3.36 -5.09
CA ASN A 187 -20.28 3.04 -6.42
C ASN A 187 -20.39 4.20 -7.42
N VAL A 188 -21.36 5.10 -7.22
CA VAL A 188 -21.60 6.31 -8.01
C VAL A 188 -20.97 7.57 -7.41
N MET A 189 -20.28 7.52 -6.27
CA MET A 189 -19.71 8.68 -5.55
C MET A 189 -20.75 9.78 -5.25
N ALA A 190 -21.99 9.39 -4.96
CA ALA A 190 -23.08 10.31 -4.67
C ALA A 190 -22.90 11.03 -3.32
N MET A 191 -22.49 10.31 -2.27
CA MET A 191 -22.23 10.90 -0.95
C MET A 191 -20.93 11.71 -0.98
N TRP A 192 -19.88 11.16 -1.62
CA TRP A 192 -18.62 11.86 -1.91
C TRP A 192 -18.85 13.22 -2.59
N ARG A 193 -19.68 13.27 -3.64
CA ARG A 193 -20.01 14.55 -4.33
C ARG A 193 -20.94 15.45 -3.52
N LYS A 194 -21.96 14.92 -2.82
CA LYS A 194 -22.86 15.72 -1.95
C LYS A 194 -22.08 16.49 -0.89
N LEU A 195 -21.05 15.86 -0.30
CA LEU A 195 -20.21 16.43 0.74
C LEU A 195 -18.88 17.01 0.21
N ARG A 196 -18.70 17.02 -1.12
CA ARG A 196 -17.55 17.60 -1.84
C ARG A 196 -16.18 17.14 -1.32
N VAL A 197 -16.06 15.85 -1.04
CA VAL A 197 -14.81 15.20 -0.65
C VAL A 197 -13.80 15.29 -1.82
N GLN A 198 -12.51 15.44 -1.52
CA GLN A 198 -11.46 15.72 -2.52
C GLN A 198 -10.24 14.78 -2.46
N CYS A 199 -10.06 13.99 -1.39
CA CYS A 199 -8.94 13.07 -1.27
C CYS A 199 -9.31 11.79 -0.49
N TRP A 200 -8.58 10.72 -0.80
CA TRP A 200 -8.64 9.45 -0.09
C TRP A 200 -7.46 9.32 0.88
N PRO A 201 -7.66 8.82 2.11
CA PRO A 201 -8.94 8.78 2.83
C PRO A 201 -9.39 10.20 3.24
N THR A 202 -10.65 10.35 3.63
CA THR A 202 -11.15 11.53 4.35
C THR A 202 -12.06 11.06 5.50
N LEU A 203 -11.73 11.43 6.74
CA LEU A 203 -12.57 11.17 7.90
C LEU A 203 -13.43 12.39 8.21
N MET A 204 -14.76 12.26 8.09
CA MET A 204 -15.71 13.30 8.48
C MET A 204 -16.43 12.89 9.77
N ILE A 205 -16.26 13.70 10.82
CA ILE A 205 -16.82 13.44 12.15
C ILE A 205 -18.08 14.29 12.34
N LEU A 206 -19.21 13.63 12.62
CA LEU A 206 -20.54 14.23 12.82
C LEU A 206 -21.02 14.04 14.26
N GLY A 207 -21.84 14.98 14.75
CA GLY A 207 -22.55 14.88 16.02
C GLY A 207 -23.89 14.14 15.93
N PRO A 208 -24.59 13.96 17.06
CA PRO A 208 -25.82 13.15 17.17
C PRO A 208 -27.02 13.64 16.34
N ARG A 209 -26.92 14.83 15.74
CA ARG A 209 -27.92 15.43 14.84
C ARG A 209 -27.46 15.44 13.37
N ALA A 210 -26.47 14.60 13.03
CA ALA A 210 -25.71 14.63 11.79
C ALA A 210 -25.06 16.00 11.49
N ASN A 211 -24.79 16.79 12.53
CA ASN A 211 -24.14 18.11 12.42
C ASN A 211 -22.62 17.93 12.29
N PRO A 212 -21.96 18.50 11.26
CA PRO A 212 -20.51 18.35 11.11
C PRO A 212 -19.73 18.94 12.28
N LEU A 213 -18.69 18.23 12.72
CA LEU A 213 -17.80 18.65 13.80
C LEU A 213 -16.36 18.83 13.31
N PHE A 214 -15.80 17.84 12.63
CA PHE A 214 -14.41 17.85 12.20
C PHE A 214 -14.23 17.16 10.85
N VAL A 215 -13.17 17.51 10.13
CA VAL A 215 -12.66 16.80 8.96
C VAL A 215 -11.16 16.55 9.13
N ILE A 216 -10.72 15.33 8.83
CA ILE A 216 -9.31 14.95 8.68
C ILE A 216 -9.11 14.51 7.24
N LEU A 217 -8.11 15.08 6.56
CA LEU A 217 -7.78 14.81 5.15
C LEU A 217 -6.50 13.97 5.08
N GLY A 218 -6.53 12.86 4.34
CA GLY A 218 -5.44 11.88 4.30
C GLY A 218 -5.32 11.08 5.60
N GLU A 219 -4.21 10.34 5.76
CA GLU A 219 -3.97 9.37 6.86
C GLU A 219 -4.15 9.95 8.28
N GLY A 220 -3.86 11.24 8.45
CA GLY A 220 -4.03 11.95 9.72
C GLY A 220 -3.10 11.46 10.84
N ASN A 221 -3.60 11.52 12.07
CA ASN A 221 -2.93 10.97 13.25
C ASN A 221 -3.99 10.39 14.20
N TYR A 222 -3.76 9.16 14.67
CA TYR A 222 -4.63 8.47 15.61
C TYR A 222 -4.88 9.27 16.91
N ASP A 223 -3.86 9.92 17.46
CA ASP A 223 -4.01 10.65 18.73
C ASP A 223 -4.95 11.85 18.61
N ASP A 224 -4.97 12.50 17.44
CA ASP A 224 -5.87 13.64 17.17
C ASP A 224 -7.28 13.17 16.78
N LEU A 225 -7.41 12.09 16.00
CA LEU A 225 -8.69 11.40 15.78
C LEU A 225 -9.35 10.98 17.11
N LYS A 226 -8.59 10.33 17.99
CA LYS A 226 -9.01 9.92 19.33
C LYS A 226 -9.37 11.12 20.20
N LEU A 227 -8.59 12.19 20.15
CA LEU A 227 -8.88 13.43 20.89
C LEU A 227 -10.19 14.07 20.41
N TYR A 228 -10.41 14.18 19.10
CA TYR A 228 -11.64 14.77 18.53
C TYR A 228 -12.88 13.93 18.85
N VAL A 229 -12.85 12.62 18.58
CA VAL A 229 -13.97 11.72 18.84
C VAL A 229 -14.26 11.58 20.33
N GLY A 230 -13.22 11.39 21.16
CA GLY A 230 -13.38 11.32 22.62
C GLY A 230 -13.94 12.60 23.24
N SER A 231 -13.55 13.78 22.69
CA SER A 231 -14.11 15.07 23.11
C SER A 231 -15.57 15.23 22.69
N ALA A 232 -15.92 14.85 21.45
CA ALA A 232 -17.30 14.91 20.96
C ALA A 232 -18.21 13.97 21.76
N ILE A 233 -17.81 12.72 21.98
CA ILE A 233 -18.55 11.75 22.80
C ILE A 233 -18.75 12.31 24.21
N ARG A 234 -17.71 12.86 24.84
CA ARG A 234 -17.83 13.48 26.16
C ARG A 234 -18.82 14.65 26.17
N TYR A 235 -18.70 15.58 25.21
CA TYR A 235 -19.54 16.77 25.10
C TYR A 235 -21.03 16.42 24.94
N TYR A 236 -21.37 15.52 24.01
CA TYR A 236 -22.76 15.12 23.79
C TYR A 236 -23.31 14.19 24.88
N ARG A 237 -22.45 13.46 25.60
CA ARG A 237 -22.82 12.70 26.82
C ARG A 237 -23.16 13.63 27.98
N GLU A 238 -22.37 14.68 28.20
CA GLU A 238 -22.64 15.72 29.22
C GLU A 238 -23.92 16.52 28.89
N LYS A 239 -24.32 16.60 27.61
CA LYS A 239 -25.62 17.16 27.17
C LYS A 239 -26.81 16.20 27.19
N GLY A 240 -26.58 14.88 27.31
CA GLY A 240 -27.64 13.86 27.18
C GLY A 240 -28.18 13.65 25.76
N GLU A 241 -27.46 14.06 24.71
CA GLU A 241 -27.87 13.88 23.31
C GLU A 241 -27.47 12.52 22.70
N LEU A 242 -26.63 11.73 23.39
CA LEU A 242 -26.21 10.40 22.93
C LEU A 242 -27.21 9.30 23.31
N LYS A 243 -27.36 8.32 22.41
CA LYS A 243 -28.20 7.12 22.59
C LYS A 243 -27.38 5.83 22.57
N THR A 244 -27.78 4.94 23.47
CA THR A 244 -27.15 3.62 23.71
C THR A 244 -27.74 2.48 22.88
N HIS A 245 -28.60 2.77 21.89
CA HIS A 245 -29.21 1.72 21.05
C HIS A 245 -28.15 1.00 20.20
N SER A 246 -28.32 -0.30 19.99
CA SER A 246 -27.47 -1.07 19.08
C SER A 246 -27.70 -0.67 17.62
N LEU A 247 -26.78 -1.06 16.74
CA LEU A 247 -26.98 -1.07 15.29
C LEU A 247 -27.18 -2.53 14.82
N PRO A 248 -27.82 -2.75 13.67
CA PRO A 248 -28.09 -4.09 13.10
C PRO A 248 -26.82 -4.70 12.47
N ILE A 249 -25.76 -4.85 13.27
CA ILE A 249 -24.46 -5.39 12.84
C ILE A 249 -24.56 -6.90 12.57
N ASP A 250 -24.04 -7.35 11.43
CA ASP A 250 -23.91 -8.78 11.09
C ASP A 250 -22.54 -9.08 10.46
N LEU A 251 -21.70 -9.82 11.20
CA LEU A 251 -20.38 -10.27 10.76
C LEU A 251 -20.37 -11.73 10.29
N SER A 252 -21.53 -12.41 10.22
CA SER A 252 -21.64 -13.84 9.88
C SER A 252 -21.01 -14.19 8.53
N HIS A 253 -21.04 -13.25 7.58
CA HIS A 253 -20.39 -13.37 6.27
C HIS A 253 -18.85 -13.52 6.32
N THR A 254 -18.19 -13.24 7.46
CA THR A 254 -16.74 -13.47 7.62
C THR A 254 -16.38 -14.95 7.83
N ALA A 255 -17.36 -15.83 8.04
CA ALA A 255 -17.19 -17.28 8.09
C ALA A 255 -17.05 -17.86 6.67
N GLY A 256 -15.95 -17.53 5.99
CA GLY A 256 -15.63 -18.01 4.64
C GLY A 256 -15.53 -19.54 4.54
N LEU A 257 -15.67 -20.06 3.32
CA LEU A 257 -15.46 -21.48 3.03
C LEU A 257 -14.06 -21.93 3.47
N ALA A 258 -13.98 -23.08 4.14
CA ALA A 258 -12.72 -23.64 4.63
C ALA A 258 -11.79 -24.04 3.46
N SER A 259 -10.91 -23.12 3.07
CA SER A 259 -9.88 -23.32 2.06
C SER A 259 -8.51 -23.53 2.72
N HIS A 260 -7.61 -24.19 1.99
CA HIS A 260 -6.21 -24.35 2.37
C HIS A 260 -5.36 -23.07 2.21
N LEU A 261 -5.91 -22.04 1.55
CA LEU A 261 -5.32 -20.71 1.37
C LEU A 261 -6.41 -19.63 1.59
N LYS A 262 -6.02 -18.43 2.01
CA LYS A 262 -6.91 -17.27 2.13
C LYS A 262 -6.19 -16.02 1.63
N PHE A 263 -6.67 -15.48 0.51
CA PHE A 263 -6.07 -14.34 -0.18
C PHE A 263 -4.54 -14.47 -0.37
N PRO A 264 -4.04 -15.48 -1.12
CA PRO A 264 -2.61 -15.63 -1.37
C PRO A 264 -2.08 -14.45 -2.21
N GLY A 265 -1.13 -13.69 -1.67
CA GLY A 265 -0.68 -12.43 -2.27
C GLY A 265 0.44 -12.59 -3.31
N LYS A 266 1.49 -13.35 -2.99
CA LYS A 266 2.67 -13.56 -3.86
C LYS A 266 3.13 -15.01 -3.85
N VAL A 267 3.68 -15.46 -4.97
CA VAL A 267 4.31 -16.77 -5.15
C VAL A 267 5.70 -16.58 -5.77
N VAL A 268 6.68 -17.40 -5.40
CA VAL A 268 8.06 -17.35 -5.92
C VAL A 268 8.67 -18.75 -6.06
N CYS A 269 9.47 -18.96 -7.11
CA CYS A 269 10.29 -20.15 -7.32
C CYS A 269 11.72 -19.91 -6.79
N CYS A 270 12.35 -20.93 -6.22
CA CYS A 270 13.76 -20.90 -5.86
C CYS A 270 14.63 -21.23 -7.08
N GLU A 271 15.34 -20.23 -7.63
CA GLU A 271 16.25 -20.39 -8.78
C GLU A 271 17.49 -21.28 -8.49
N ALA A 272 17.74 -21.64 -7.22
CA ALA A 272 19.01 -22.22 -6.77
C ALA A 272 18.87 -23.53 -5.98
N GLY A 273 19.90 -24.38 -6.04
CA GLY A 273 19.94 -25.70 -5.39
C GLY A 273 19.37 -26.83 -6.25
N GLU A 274 19.70 -28.07 -5.90
CA GLU A 274 19.26 -29.26 -6.65
C GLU A 274 17.74 -29.45 -6.57
N GLU A 275 17.19 -29.42 -5.35
CA GLU A 275 15.74 -29.44 -5.13
C GLU A 275 15.07 -28.18 -5.69
N GLU A 276 13.93 -28.36 -6.36
CA GLU A 276 13.06 -27.27 -6.77
C GLU A 276 12.05 -26.98 -5.66
N LEU A 277 12.01 -25.74 -5.19
CA LEU A 277 11.13 -25.30 -4.10
C LEU A 277 10.43 -24.00 -4.49
N TYR A 278 9.18 -23.88 -4.05
CA TYR A 278 8.35 -22.70 -4.20
C TYR A 278 7.93 -22.17 -2.83
N ALA A 279 7.65 -20.88 -2.74
CA ALA A 279 7.04 -20.27 -1.57
C ALA A 279 5.85 -19.40 -1.96
N VAL A 280 4.82 -19.37 -1.10
CA VAL A 280 3.64 -18.51 -1.23
C VAL A 280 3.39 -17.76 0.08
N SER A 281 3.07 -16.47 -0.01
CA SER A 281 2.49 -15.72 1.09
C SER A 281 0.99 -15.92 1.11
N ASP A 282 0.53 -16.64 2.13
CA ASP A 282 -0.88 -16.92 2.38
C ASP A 282 -1.43 -15.80 3.27
N SER A 283 -1.60 -14.63 2.65
CA SER A 283 -1.62 -13.32 3.32
C SER A 283 -2.76 -13.19 4.32
N GLY A 284 -3.97 -13.62 3.95
CA GLY A 284 -5.17 -13.61 4.79
C GLY A 284 -5.22 -14.73 5.83
N ASN A 285 -4.26 -15.65 5.83
CA ASN A 285 -3.96 -16.57 6.94
C ASN A 285 -2.69 -16.14 7.72
N HIS A 286 -2.06 -15.01 7.37
CA HIS A 286 -0.88 -14.44 8.04
C HIS A 286 0.29 -15.44 8.20
N ARG A 287 0.60 -16.17 7.12
CA ARG A 287 1.65 -17.20 7.10
C ARG A 287 2.36 -17.30 5.77
N ILE A 288 3.54 -17.92 5.80
CA ILE A 288 4.27 -18.36 4.60
C ILE A 288 4.17 -19.88 4.51
N LEU A 289 3.92 -20.39 3.31
CA LEU A 289 4.00 -21.82 2.98
C LEU A 289 5.16 -22.04 1.99
N ILE A 290 5.93 -23.10 2.20
CA ILE A 290 7.00 -23.53 1.29
C ILE A 290 6.66 -24.95 0.82
N PHE A 291 6.66 -25.16 -0.49
CA PHE A 291 6.11 -26.35 -1.14
C PHE A 291 6.93 -26.80 -2.35
N GLU A 292 6.75 -28.06 -2.73
CA GLU A 292 7.39 -28.71 -3.88
C GLU A 292 6.56 -28.56 -5.17
N PRO A 293 7.10 -28.79 -6.39
CA PRO A 293 6.37 -28.60 -7.66
C PRO A 293 5.11 -29.47 -7.78
N ASN A 294 5.05 -30.57 -7.02
CA ASN A 294 3.92 -31.48 -6.90
C ASN A 294 2.77 -30.95 -5.99
N GLY A 295 2.98 -29.84 -5.28
CA GLY A 295 2.04 -29.23 -4.34
C GLY A 295 2.25 -29.63 -2.86
N THR A 296 3.20 -30.51 -2.54
CA THR A 296 3.47 -30.96 -1.16
C THR A 296 4.05 -29.83 -0.33
N VAL A 297 3.37 -29.46 0.77
CA VAL A 297 3.79 -28.39 1.67
C VAL A 297 4.85 -28.92 2.64
N ARG A 298 6.09 -28.52 2.43
CA ARG A 298 7.25 -28.90 3.25
C ARG A 298 7.33 -28.09 4.55
N TYR A 299 6.98 -26.81 4.52
CA TYR A 299 6.96 -25.94 5.70
C TYR A 299 5.72 -25.04 5.75
N THR A 300 5.12 -24.92 6.94
CA THR A 300 4.09 -23.92 7.29
C THR A 300 4.67 -23.04 8.39
N ILE A 301 4.70 -21.72 8.17
CA ILE A 301 5.46 -20.77 8.99
C ILE A 301 4.55 -19.60 9.40
N GLY A 302 4.23 -19.48 10.68
CA GLY A 302 3.21 -18.55 11.20
C GLY A 302 1.79 -19.16 11.26
N GLY A 303 0.75 -18.34 11.08
CA GLY A 303 -0.61 -18.84 10.80
C GLY A 303 -1.54 -19.16 11.97
N LYS A 304 -1.31 -18.58 13.16
CA LYS A 304 -2.25 -18.69 14.31
C LYS A 304 -3.05 -17.40 14.55
N SER A 305 -2.47 -16.27 14.19
CA SER A 305 -3.00 -14.91 14.31
C SER A 305 -2.07 -13.97 13.52
N SER A 306 -2.49 -12.74 13.29
CA SER A 306 -1.59 -11.64 12.95
C SER A 306 -0.64 -11.35 14.13
N GLY A 307 0.46 -10.64 13.84
CA GLY A 307 1.37 -10.09 14.84
C GLY A 307 2.83 -9.99 14.36
N PHE A 308 3.69 -9.38 15.18
CA PHE A 308 5.11 -9.15 14.85
C PHE A 308 6.03 -9.89 15.83
N VAL A 309 6.33 -11.16 15.54
CA VAL A 309 7.08 -12.06 16.46
C VAL A 309 8.17 -12.82 15.69
N ASP A 310 9.38 -12.81 16.25
CA ASP A 310 10.55 -13.60 15.80
C ASP A 310 10.62 -14.91 16.60
N GLY A 311 11.27 -15.96 16.08
CA GLY A 311 11.40 -17.25 16.76
C GLY A 311 11.40 -18.45 15.81
N GLY A 312 11.08 -19.65 16.30
CA GLY A 312 10.88 -20.83 15.46
C GLY A 312 9.63 -20.74 14.58
N PHE A 313 9.53 -21.56 13.53
CA PHE A 313 8.43 -21.49 12.54
C PHE A 313 6.99 -21.56 13.13
N ARG A 314 6.80 -22.21 14.29
CA ARG A 314 5.50 -22.29 15.00
C ARG A 314 5.23 -21.07 15.92
N GLU A 315 6.27 -20.32 16.28
CA GLU A 315 6.25 -19.19 17.22
C GLU A 315 6.14 -17.85 16.49
N ALA A 316 6.84 -17.74 15.36
CA ALA A 316 6.86 -16.56 14.52
C ALA A 316 5.46 -16.09 14.09
N ARG A 317 5.31 -14.78 13.91
CA ARG A 317 4.09 -14.14 13.41
C ARG A 317 4.42 -13.13 12.32
N PHE A 318 3.48 -13.02 11.40
CA PHE A 318 3.43 -12.08 10.27
C PHE A 318 2.11 -11.30 10.35
N ASN A 319 1.96 -10.25 9.56
CA ASN A 319 0.72 -9.50 9.40
C ASN A 319 0.53 -9.14 7.92
N ALA A 320 -0.46 -9.79 7.29
CA ALA A 320 -0.75 -9.73 5.85
C ALA A 320 0.51 -9.75 4.93
N PRO A 321 1.42 -10.73 5.06
CA PRO A 321 2.67 -10.75 4.29
C PRO A 321 2.41 -10.79 2.77
N GLN A 322 3.24 -10.10 2.00
CA GLN A 322 3.13 -9.97 0.55
C GLN A 322 4.38 -10.56 -0.13
N GLY A 323 5.30 -9.75 -0.64
CA GLY A 323 6.53 -10.16 -1.34
C GLY A 323 7.31 -11.28 -0.67
N VAL A 324 7.81 -12.21 -1.47
CA VAL A 324 8.66 -13.33 -1.05
C VAL A 324 9.80 -13.53 -2.05
N ALA A 325 11.05 -13.61 -1.57
CA ALA A 325 12.22 -13.76 -2.45
C ALA A 325 13.32 -14.62 -1.81
N PHE A 326 13.77 -15.65 -2.54
CA PHE A 326 14.85 -16.54 -2.12
C PHE A 326 16.24 -15.91 -2.31
N ARG A 327 17.15 -16.15 -1.36
CA ARG A 327 18.60 -15.99 -1.52
C ARG A 327 19.25 -17.38 -1.39
N GLY A 328 19.65 -17.95 -2.53
CA GLY A 328 20.01 -19.38 -2.58
C GLY A 328 18.84 -20.28 -2.16
N SER A 329 19.16 -21.52 -1.76
CA SER A 329 18.16 -22.54 -1.39
C SER A 329 17.74 -22.54 0.10
N ASN A 330 18.32 -21.67 0.93
CA ASN A 330 18.22 -21.77 2.39
C ASN A 330 17.62 -20.55 3.09
N GLU A 331 17.45 -19.43 2.39
CA GLU A 331 17.05 -18.15 2.98
C GLU A 331 15.93 -17.53 2.15
N LEU A 332 14.83 -17.18 2.80
CA LEU A 332 13.65 -16.59 2.16
C LEU A 332 13.33 -15.26 2.85
N TYR A 333 13.45 -14.16 2.10
CA TYR A 333 13.05 -12.83 2.54
C TYR A 333 11.55 -12.63 2.33
N VAL A 334 10.90 -11.94 3.28
CA VAL A 334 9.46 -11.68 3.29
C VAL A 334 9.19 -10.20 3.51
N ALA A 335 8.35 -9.60 2.66
CA ALA A 335 7.75 -8.30 2.89
C ALA A 335 6.50 -8.47 3.77
N ASP A 336 6.62 -8.13 5.04
CA ASP A 336 5.60 -8.31 6.08
C ASP A 336 4.84 -6.98 6.23
N ASN A 337 3.82 -6.84 5.38
CA ASN A 337 3.31 -5.55 4.91
C ASN A 337 2.69 -4.71 6.04
N GLU A 338 1.74 -5.28 6.77
CA GLU A 338 1.02 -4.65 7.90
C GLU A 338 1.80 -4.73 9.24
N ASN A 339 3.03 -5.27 9.20
CA ASN A 339 4.06 -5.07 10.24
C ASN A 339 5.10 -4.01 9.82
N HIS A 340 4.96 -3.47 8.60
CA HIS A 340 5.89 -2.56 7.93
C HIS A 340 7.35 -2.99 8.05
N ALA A 341 7.62 -4.28 7.80
CA ALA A 341 8.91 -4.91 8.08
C ALA A 341 9.39 -5.87 6.99
N ILE A 342 10.70 -6.09 6.94
CA ILE A 342 11.32 -7.19 6.18
C ILE A 342 11.74 -8.28 7.16
N ARG A 343 11.36 -9.51 6.85
CA ARG A 343 11.66 -10.71 7.64
C ARG A 343 12.61 -11.60 6.86
N LEU A 344 13.41 -12.38 7.57
CA LEU A 344 14.21 -13.47 7.02
C LEU A 344 13.75 -14.79 7.65
N ILE A 345 13.44 -15.76 6.81
CA ILE A 345 13.22 -17.16 7.16
C ILE A 345 14.49 -17.92 6.77
N ASP A 346 15.17 -18.53 7.74
CA ASP A 346 16.30 -19.45 7.49
C ASP A 346 15.82 -20.91 7.63
N LEU A 347 16.00 -21.70 6.58
CA LEU A 347 15.53 -23.08 6.48
C LEU A 347 16.47 -24.09 7.17
N ARG A 348 17.73 -23.72 7.41
CA ARG A 348 18.74 -24.53 8.09
C ARG A 348 18.52 -24.50 9.60
N THR A 349 18.34 -23.29 10.16
CA THR A 349 18.08 -23.08 11.59
C THR A 349 16.61 -23.19 11.95
N ARG A 350 15.71 -23.13 10.96
CA ARG A 350 14.24 -23.15 11.11
C ARG A 350 13.70 -21.98 11.97
N THR A 351 14.31 -20.81 11.80
CA THR A 351 13.98 -19.57 12.52
C THR A 351 13.54 -18.44 11.61
N VAL A 352 12.73 -17.52 12.15
CA VAL A 352 12.32 -16.25 11.53
C VAL A 352 12.88 -15.07 12.34
N SER A 353 13.46 -14.08 11.66
CA SER A 353 14.04 -12.87 12.28
C SER A 353 13.65 -11.59 11.53
N THR A 354 13.80 -10.43 12.18
CA THR A 354 13.64 -9.12 11.53
C THR A 354 14.93 -8.65 10.85
N VAL A 355 14.84 -8.22 9.58
CA VAL A 355 15.94 -7.66 8.79
C VAL A 355 15.88 -6.13 8.74
N ALA A 356 14.68 -5.56 8.63
CA ALA A 356 14.40 -4.13 8.69
C ALA A 356 12.95 -3.88 9.12
N GLY A 357 12.61 -2.65 9.55
CA GLY A 357 11.30 -2.34 10.12
C GLY A 357 11.19 -2.72 11.60
N ASN A 358 10.19 -2.16 12.29
CA ASN A 358 10.05 -2.28 13.75
C ASN A 358 8.61 -2.55 14.23
N GLY A 359 7.67 -2.86 13.33
CA GLY A 359 6.25 -3.05 13.67
C GLY A 359 5.43 -1.76 13.64
N VAL A 360 5.96 -0.63 13.14
CA VAL A 360 5.28 0.67 13.09
C VAL A 360 5.53 1.36 11.75
N GLN A 361 4.48 1.99 11.18
CA GLN A 361 4.52 2.72 9.93
C GLN A 361 5.57 3.86 9.98
N GLY A 362 6.47 3.89 9.00
CA GLY A 362 7.51 4.89 8.85
C GLY A 362 7.17 5.99 7.86
N ASN A 363 7.70 7.20 8.09
CA ASN A 363 7.63 8.33 7.16
C ASN A 363 9.02 8.79 6.65
N ASP A 364 10.07 8.01 6.94
CA ASP A 364 11.44 8.24 6.48
C ASP A 364 11.52 7.96 4.97
N ARG A 365 11.89 8.97 4.17
CA ARG A 365 11.98 8.90 2.69
C ARG A 365 13.42 8.77 2.17
N THR A 366 14.39 8.59 3.06
CA THR A 366 15.82 8.51 2.70
C THR A 366 16.45 7.21 3.19
N GLY A 367 16.19 6.86 4.45
CA GLY A 367 16.83 5.75 5.14
C GLY A 367 18.33 5.96 5.37
N GLY A 368 19.04 4.84 5.48
CA GLY A 368 20.47 4.75 5.79
C GLY A 368 20.75 4.03 7.12
N LYS A 369 19.73 3.76 7.93
CA LYS A 369 19.84 3.05 9.22
C LYS A 369 19.91 1.54 9.00
N LYS A 370 20.09 0.77 10.08
CA LYS A 370 20.22 -0.69 10.04
C LYS A 370 19.13 -1.37 10.87
N GLY A 371 18.73 -2.58 10.47
CA GLY A 371 17.84 -3.42 11.29
C GLY A 371 16.54 -2.72 11.69
N ARG A 372 16.14 -2.92 12.95
CA ARG A 372 14.94 -2.32 13.55
C ARG A 372 15.04 -0.80 13.80
N GLU A 373 16.18 -0.15 13.53
CA GLU A 373 16.27 1.32 13.56
C GLU A 373 15.69 1.96 12.30
N GLN A 374 15.69 1.23 11.17
CA GLN A 374 15.03 1.70 9.95
C GLN A 374 13.53 1.39 10.02
N THR A 375 12.72 2.45 10.08
CA THR A 375 11.28 2.36 9.82
C THR A 375 11.03 2.27 8.31
N LEU A 376 9.96 1.57 7.92
CA LEU A 376 9.50 1.39 6.53
C LEU A 376 7.99 1.69 6.47
N SER A 377 7.43 1.88 5.28
CA SER A 377 5.98 2.09 5.08
C SER A 377 5.43 1.04 4.13
N SER A 378 4.91 -0.05 4.70
CA SER A 378 4.19 -1.11 3.96
C SER A 378 4.98 -1.66 2.76
N PRO A 379 6.07 -2.44 3.01
CA PRO A 379 6.80 -3.11 1.95
C PRO A 379 5.88 -4.14 1.28
N TRP A 380 5.79 -4.11 -0.04
CA TRP A 380 4.82 -4.90 -0.79
C TRP A 380 5.46 -6.00 -1.63
N ASP A 381 6.62 -5.74 -2.24
CA ASP A 381 7.37 -6.79 -2.94
C ASP A 381 8.87 -6.72 -2.66
N VAL A 382 9.57 -7.84 -2.85
CA VAL A 382 11.02 -8.00 -2.64
C VAL A 382 11.66 -8.80 -3.77
N ALA A 383 12.92 -8.48 -4.11
CA ALA A 383 13.68 -9.24 -5.09
C ALA A 383 15.19 -9.20 -4.80
N VAL A 384 15.89 -10.33 -4.93
CA VAL A 384 17.34 -10.43 -4.65
C VAL A 384 18.15 -10.18 -5.93
N TYR A 385 18.82 -9.02 -5.98
CA TYR A 385 19.71 -8.63 -7.07
C TYR A 385 21.18 -8.80 -6.66
N SER A 386 21.90 -9.66 -7.38
CA SER A 386 23.34 -9.84 -7.22
C SER A 386 24.09 -8.86 -8.13
N THR A 387 24.83 -7.92 -7.57
CA THR A 387 25.66 -6.96 -8.32
C THR A 387 27.14 -7.23 -8.06
N ARG A 388 28.03 -6.85 -8.98
CA ARG A 388 29.46 -6.75 -8.63
C ARG A 388 29.71 -5.48 -7.82
N ASP A 389 30.61 -5.59 -6.85
CA ASP A 389 31.11 -4.46 -6.08
C ASP A 389 31.86 -3.49 -7.00
N LEU A 390 31.55 -2.20 -6.93
CA LEU A 390 32.18 -1.15 -7.76
C LEU A 390 33.41 -0.52 -7.07
N ASP A 391 34.06 -1.24 -6.15
CA ASP A 391 35.33 -0.78 -5.58
C ASP A 391 36.43 -0.78 -6.65
N MET A 392 36.87 0.43 -7.01
CA MET A 392 37.94 0.65 -7.97
C MET A 392 39.30 0.11 -7.49
N SER A 393 39.46 -0.26 -6.22
CA SER A 393 40.69 -0.90 -5.71
C SER A 393 41.08 -2.16 -6.50
N PHE A 394 40.11 -2.86 -7.10
CA PHE A 394 40.32 -3.98 -8.03
C PHE A 394 40.74 -3.52 -9.44
N HIS A 395 41.78 -2.67 -9.51
CA HIS A 395 42.22 -1.84 -10.66
C HIS A 395 42.68 -2.57 -11.96
N VAL A 396 42.30 -3.82 -12.19
CA VAL A 396 42.72 -4.61 -13.38
C VAL A 396 41.56 -5.32 -14.09
N ASP A 397 40.48 -5.70 -13.41
CA ASP A 397 39.48 -6.61 -14.00
C ASP A 397 38.11 -6.60 -13.30
N GLU A 398 37.10 -5.96 -13.92
CA GLU A 398 35.71 -6.00 -13.45
C GLU A 398 35.09 -7.41 -13.42
N SER A 399 35.69 -8.42 -14.06
CA SER A 399 35.22 -9.82 -13.94
C SER A 399 35.60 -10.48 -12.62
N LYS A 400 36.58 -9.93 -11.89
CA LYS A 400 37.10 -10.45 -10.62
C LYS A 400 36.54 -9.74 -9.39
N ALA A 401 35.82 -8.63 -9.55
CA ALA A 401 35.12 -7.97 -8.45
C ALA A 401 34.06 -8.91 -7.84
N PRO A 402 33.96 -9.00 -6.50
CA PRO A 402 33.05 -9.95 -5.86
C PRO A 402 31.59 -9.62 -6.17
N LEU A 403 30.77 -10.66 -6.32
CA LEU A 403 29.32 -10.51 -6.31
C LEU A 403 28.83 -10.25 -4.89
N LYS A 404 27.83 -9.37 -4.78
CA LYS A 404 27.22 -8.85 -3.55
C LYS A 404 25.71 -8.86 -3.73
N ASP A 405 24.99 -9.47 -2.78
CA ASP A 405 23.53 -9.52 -2.84
C ASP A 405 22.89 -8.28 -2.19
N VAL A 406 21.99 -7.67 -2.95
CA VAL A 406 21.19 -6.51 -2.56
C VAL A 406 19.72 -6.90 -2.65
N LEU A 407 19.01 -6.82 -1.53
CA LEU A 407 17.56 -7.06 -1.49
C LEU A 407 16.85 -5.78 -1.90
N LEU A 408 16.31 -5.74 -3.11
CA LEU A 408 15.42 -4.68 -3.59
C LEU A 408 14.05 -4.82 -2.93
N ILE A 409 13.41 -3.68 -2.62
CA ILE A 409 12.09 -3.64 -1.98
C ILE A 409 11.21 -2.60 -2.68
N ALA A 410 9.98 -2.99 -3.03
CA ALA A 410 8.92 -2.06 -3.40
C ALA A 410 8.21 -1.57 -2.12
N ILE A 411 8.38 -0.28 -1.78
CA ILE A 411 7.78 0.35 -0.61
C ILE A 411 6.53 1.11 -1.07
N ALA A 412 5.37 0.49 -0.90
CA ALA A 412 4.10 1.00 -1.38
C ALA A 412 3.68 2.29 -0.65
N GLY A 413 3.75 2.26 0.69
CA GLY A 413 3.22 3.29 1.60
C GLY A 413 4.02 4.60 1.71
N ILE A 414 5.11 4.75 0.96
CA ILE A 414 5.76 6.04 0.67
C ILE A 414 6.24 6.10 -0.80
N HIS A 415 5.67 5.27 -1.68
CA HIS A 415 5.87 5.27 -3.13
C HIS A 415 7.35 5.38 -3.58
N GLN A 416 8.18 4.45 -3.12
CA GLN A 416 9.61 4.39 -3.40
C GLN A 416 10.10 2.96 -3.64
N ILE A 417 11.23 2.84 -4.34
CA ILE A 417 12.01 1.60 -4.39
C ILE A 417 13.23 1.75 -3.49
N TRP A 418 13.41 0.78 -2.59
CA TRP A 418 14.45 0.74 -1.56
C TRP A 418 15.37 -0.47 -1.78
N ALA A 419 16.50 -0.47 -1.07
CA ALA A 419 17.44 -1.59 -1.02
C ALA A 419 17.92 -1.85 0.41
N ILE A 420 18.10 -3.13 0.77
CA ILE A 420 18.93 -3.56 1.90
C ILE A 420 20.22 -4.15 1.34
N PHE A 421 21.35 -3.60 1.76
CA PHE A 421 22.67 -4.08 1.39
C PHE A 421 23.08 -5.16 2.39
N LEU A 422 23.09 -6.42 1.96
CA LEU A 422 23.31 -7.56 2.86
C LEU A 422 24.78 -7.66 3.28
N GLU A 423 25.67 -7.05 2.51
CA GLU A 423 27.11 -6.92 2.75
C GLU A 423 27.56 -5.46 2.52
N ASP A 424 28.78 -5.12 2.97
CA ASP A 424 29.46 -3.89 2.54
C ASP A 424 29.59 -3.93 1.00
N THR A 425 29.03 -2.91 0.34
CA THR A 425 28.89 -2.84 -1.12
C THR A 425 29.15 -1.41 -1.61
N ILE A 426 29.97 -1.22 -2.62
CA ILE A 426 30.05 0.04 -3.38
C ILE A 426 29.17 -0.10 -4.63
N TRP A 427 28.16 0.76 -4.75
CA TRP A 427 27.20 0.71 -5.86
C TRP A 427 27.10 2.08 -6.57
N TRP A 428 25.98 2.36 -7.26
CA TRP A 428 25.80 3.48 -8.19
C TRP A 428 26.59 4.75 -7.83
N LYS A 429 27.37 5.25 -8.79
CA LYS A 429 28.17 6.49 -8.67
C LYS A 429 29.21 6.39 -7.54
N PHE A 430 29.74 5.19 -7.31
CA PHE A 430 30.75 4.85 -6.30
C PHE A 430 30.34 5.17 -4.85
N LYS A 431 29.02 5.13 -4.56
CA LYS A 431 28.51 5.31 -3.20
C LYS A 431 28.66 4.00 -2.42
N LYS A 432 29.42 4.03 -1.32
CA LYS A 432 29.51 2.92 -0.38
C LYS A 432 28.26 2.82 0.49
N TYR A 433 27.75 1.60 0.65
CA TYR A 433 26.67 1.20 1.53
C TYR A 433 27.19 0.15 2.53
N PRO A 434 27.08 0.39 3.86
CA PRO A 434 27.50 -0.59 4.85
C PRO A 434 26.56 -1.80 4.94
N ALA A 435 27.08 -2.97 5.31
CA ALA A 435 26.32 -4.19 5.56
C ALA A 435 25.15 -3.96 6.54
N GLY A 436 23.96 -4.47 6.20
CA GLY A 436 22.72 -4.30 6.95
C GLY A 436 22.08 -2.90 6.86
N SER A 437 22.61 -1.98 6.03
CA SER A 437 21.96 -0.68 5.79
C SER A 437 20.79 -0.80 4.83
N CYS A 438 19.71 -0.07 5.13
CA CYS A 438 18.48 -0.03 4.35
C CYS A 438 18.24 1.41 3.87
N SER A 439 18.10 1.66 2.57
CA SER A 439 18.00 3.02 1.99
C SER A 439 17.03 3.10 0.83
N ALA A 440 16.41 4.27 0.64
CA ALA A 440 15.72 4.60 -0.60
C ALA A 440 16.74 4.66 -1.76
N ILE A 441 16.47 3.96 -2.87
CA ILE A 441 17.32 4.00 -4.06
C ILE A 441 16.65 4.76 -5.21
N ALA A 442 15.32 4.76 -5.32
CA ALA A 442 14.59 5.56 -6.30
C ALA A 442 13.21 6.02 -5.78
N GLY A 443 12.74 7.15 -6.33
CA GLY A 443 11.50 7.82 -5.92
C GLY A 443 11.73 8.94 -4.91
N SER A 444 10.92 9.99 -5.02
CA SER A 444 10.88 11.16 -4.12
C SER A 444 9.86 11.04 -2.97
N GLY A 445 9.03 9.99 -3.00
CA GLY A 445 7.89 9.82 -2.08
C GLY A 445 6.71 10.76 -2.34
N HIS A 446 6.61 11.35 -3.53
CA HIS A 446 5.35 11.85 -4.05
C HIS A 446 4.64 10.75 -4.86
N GLU A 447 3.32 10.73 -4.81
CA GLU A 447 2.48 9.77 -5.54
C GLU A 447 2.24 10.25 -6.99
N GLN A 448 3.06 9.79 -7.95
CA GLN A 448 3.08 10.30 -9.35
C GLN A 448 3.70 9.30 -10.34
N ASN A 449 3.26 9.30 -11.60
CA ASN A 449 3.87 8.53 -12.71
C ASN A 449 5.13 9.21 -13.30
N ARG A 450 6.08 9.66 -12.47
CA ARG A 450 7.19 10.53 -12.92
C ARG A 450 8.45 9.73 -13.29
N ASN A 451 8.73 9.63 -14.59
CA ASN A 451 9.93 9.01 -15.17
C ASN A 451 11.06 10.05 -15.37
N THR A 452 12.33 9.66 -15.18
CA THR A 452 13.51 10.56 -15.25
C THR A 452 14.85 9.81 -15.11
N SER A 453 15.94 10.41 -15.59
CA SER A 453 17.33 9.94 -15.41
C SER A 453 17.90 10.10 -14.00
N TYR A 454 17.18 10.76 -13.08
CA TYR A 454 17.65 10.99 -11.70
C TYR A 454 16.77 10.23 -10.71
N PRO A 455 17.23 9.13 -10.08
CA PRO A 455 16.37 8.21 -9.31
C PRO A 455 15.54 8.90 -8.21
N HIS A 456 16.14 9.76 -7.39
CA HIS A 456 15.44 10.47 -6.31
C HIS A 456 14.52 11.61 -6.80
N SER A 457 14.60 11.99 -8.08
CA SER A 457 13.68 12.93 -8.72
C SER A 457 12.55 12.23 -9.49
N ALA A 458 12.60 10.90 -9.56
CA ALA A 458 11.46 10.11 -9.98
C ALA A 458 10.37 10.13 -8.92
N ALA A 459 9.21 9.62 -9.29
CA ALA A 459 8.14 9.31 -8.36
C ALA A 459 7.43 8.06 -8.88
N PHE A 460 6.75 7.38 -7.96
CA PHE A 460 5.98 6.16 -8.16
C PHE A 460 4.59 6.38 -7.57
N ALA A 461 3.67 5.47 -7.82
CA ALA A 461 2.33 5.48 -7.24
C ALA A 461 2.01 4.05 -6.82
N GLN A 462 2.24 3.77 -5.52
CA GLN A 462 2.06 2.45 -4.91
C GLN A 462 2.75 1.30 -5.68
N PRO A 463 4.10 1.27 -5.75
CA PRO A 463 4.82 0.18 -6.37
C PRO A 463 4.60 -1.12 -5.58
N SER A 464 4.06 -2.15 -6.26
CA SER A 464 3.56 -3.37 -5.60
C SER A 464 4.13 -4.68 -6.18
N GLY A 465 4.92 -4.61 -7.26
CA GLY A 465 5.52 -5.79 -7.91
C GLY A 465 6.95 -5.53 -8.40
N LEU A 466 7.84 -6.53 -8.33
CA LEU A 466 9.22 -6.45 -8.84
C LEU A 466 9.63 -7.69 -9.66
N ALA A 467 10.29 -7.48 -10.80
CA ALA A 467 10.90 -8.55 -11.60
C ALA A 467 12.26 -8.10 -12.18
N ILE A 468 13.31 -8.90 -11.99
CA ILE A 468 14.69 -8.54 -12.38
C ILE A 468 15.05 -9.14 -13.74
N ASN A 469 15.52 -8.30 -14.66
CA ASN A 469 16.30 -8.73 -15.82
C ASN A 469 17.79 -8.65 -15.48
N ARG A 470 18.39 -9.81 -15.17
CA ARG A 470 19.79 -9.91 -14.73
C ARG A 470 20.78 -9.58 -15.86
N GLU A 471 20.42 -9.80 -17.13
CA GLU A 471 21.32 -9.66 -18.27
C GLU A 471 21.62 -8.19 -18.61
N VAL A 472 20.58 -7.38 -18.80
CA VAL A 472 20.71 -5.93 -19.08
C VAL A 472 20.73 -5.07 -17.80
N LYS A 473 20.70 -5.70 -16.61
CA LYS A 473 20.68 -5.04 -15.31
C LYS A 473 19.51 -4.05 -15.19
N GLU A 474 18.30 -4.53 -15.41
CA GLU A 474 17.06 -3.76 -15.20
C GLU A 474 16.17 -4.44 -14.15
N VAL A 475 15.37 -3.65 -13.43
CA VAL A 475 14.23 -4.16 -12.66
C VAL A 475 12.95 -3.55 -13.21
N TYR A 476 12.02 -4.40 -13.64
CA TYR A 476 10.65 -4.04 -13.97
C TYR A 476 9.83 -3.97 -12.68
N LEU A 477 8.88 -3.04 -12.63
CA LEU A 477 7.99 -2.85 -11.50
C LEU A 477 6.55 -2.60 -11.93
N ALA A 478 5.62 -3.10 -11.12
CA ALA A 478 4.20 -2.76 -11.22
C ALA A 478 3.92 -1.53 -10.35
N ASP A 479 3.52 -0.41 -10.96
CA ASP A 479 3.26 0.88 -10.34
C ASP A 479 1.74 1.06 -10.26
N SER A 480 1.13 0.55 -9.18
CA SER A 480 -0.27 0.11 -9.18
C SER A 480 -1.27 1.27 -9.26
N GLU A 481 -1.07 2.32 -8.45
CA GLU A 481 -1.98 3.48 -8.40
C GLU A 481 -1.88 4.36 -9.66
N SER A 482 -0.79 4.26 -10.44
CA SER A 482 -0.65 4.87 -11.78
C SER A 482 -1.10 3.95 -12.92
N SER A 483 -1.37 2.67 -12.62
CA SER A 483 -1.69 1.62 -13.60
C SER A 483 -0.69 1.53 -14.75
N ALA A 484 0.60 1.58 -14.40
CA ALA A 484 1.72 1.50 -15.33
C ALA A 484 2.72 0.40 -14.94
N ILE A 485 3.34 -0.20 -15.95
CA ILE A 485 4.55 -1.01 -15.81
C ILE A 485 5.75 -0.15 -16.19
N ARG A 486 6.76 -0.14 -15.32
CA ARG A 486 7.90 0.78 -15.38
C ARG A 486 9.18 0.01 -15.12
N LYS A 487 10.34 0.63 -15.38
CA LYS A 487 11.64 -0.01 -15.15
C LYS A 487 12.70 0.94 -14.60
N ILE A 488 13.61 0.39 -13.81
CA ILE A 488 14.79 1.08 -13.28
C ILE A 488 16.04 0.38 -13.81
N SER A 489 16.95 1.16 -14.39
CA SER A 489 18.31 0.69 -14.71
C SER A 489 19.10 0.51 -13.41
N LEU A 490 19.55 -0.71 -13.15
CA LEU A 490 20.39 -1.08 -12.02
C LEU A 490 21.88 -0.71 -12.24
N THR A 491 22.19 0.08 -13.27
CA THR A 491 23.53 0.63 -13.54
C THR A 491 23.65 2.11 -13.13
N ASP A 492 22.62 2.93 -13.38
CA ASP A 492 22.66 4.40 -13.15
C ASP A 492 21.49 4.96 -12.31
N GLY A 493 20.46 4.14 -12.05
CA GLY A 493 19.22 4.51 -11.35
C GLY A 493 18.18 5.24 -12.21
N LYS A 494 18.33 5.26 -13.54
CA LYS A 494 17.35 5.89 -14.45
C LYS A 494 16.01 5.14 -14.44
N VAL A 495 14.91 5.87 -14.26
CA VAL A 495 13.53 5.35 -14.22
C VAL A 495 12.81 5.66 -15.53
N MET A 496 12.24 4.64 -16.17
CA MET A 496 11.63 4.69 -17.50
C MET A 496 10.25 4.01 -17.51
N ALA A 497 9.35 4.48 -18.38
CA ALA A 497 8.08 3.80 -18.63
C ALA A 497 8.32 2.55 -19.51
N VAL A 498 7.53 1.50 -19.29
CA VAL A 498 7.43 0.34 -20.20
C VAL A 498 6.10 0.40 -20.93
N ALA A 499 4.98 0.30 -20.21
CA ALA A 499 3.63 0.40 -20.77
C ALA A 499 2.61 0.88 -19.71
N GLY A 500 1.44 1.35 -20.12
CA GLY A 500 0.38 1.81 -19.21
C GLY A 500 0.53 3.26 -18.71
N GLY A 501 -0.40 3.67 -17.83
CA GLY A 501 -0.54 5.05 -17.36
C GLY A 501 -0.74 6.08 -18.48
N ASP A 502 -0.45 7.35 -18.19
CA ASP A 502 -0.33 8.45 -19.16
C ASP A 502 1.06 9.13 -19.10
N ARG A 503 1.36 9.96 -20.11
CA ARG A 503 2.55 10.83 -20.19
C ARG A 503 2.54 11.95 -19.14
N ASN A 504 1.38 12.40 -18.68
CA ASN A 504 1.24 13.33 -17.58
C ASN A 504 1.60 12.63 -16.25
N PRO A 505 2.67 13.02 -15.54
CA PRO A 505 3.07 12.35 -14.30
C PRO A 505 2.07 12.58 -13.16
N LEU A 506 1.12 13.50 -13.29
CA LEU A 506 0.08 13.77 -12.29
C LEU A 506 -1.24 13.03 -12.57
N ASP A 507 -1.37 12.32 -13.69
CA ASP A 507 -2.57 11.53 -13.99
C ASP A 507 -2.43 10.11 -13.42
N LEU A 508 -3.19 9.84 -12.35
CA LEU A 508 -3.34 8.53 -11.71
C LEU A 508 -4.69 7.87 -12.01
N PHE A 509 -5.42 8.37 -13.01
CA PHE A 509 -6.72 7.88 -13.47
C PHE A 509 -6.67 7.32 -14.90
N ALA A 510 -5.49 7.31 -15.53
CA ALA A 510 -5.21 6.77 -16.86
C ALA A 510 -5.22 5.23 -16.95
N PHE A 511 -6.21 4.58 -16.32
CA PHE A 511 -6.41 3.13 -16.26
C PHE A 511 -7.44 2.62 -17.28
N GLY A 512 -7.49 1.29 -17.46
CA GLY A 512 -8.45 0.62 -18.33
C GLY A 512 -7.96 -0.76 -18.75
N ASP A 513 -8.61 -1.37 -19.74
CA ASP A 513 -8.23 -2.67 -20.32
C ASP A 513 -8.02 -2.51 -21.83
N VAL A 514 -6.79 -2.24 -22.25
CA VAL A 514 -6.42 -2.06 -23.66
C VAL A 514 -5.06 -2.69 -23.91
N ASP A 515 -4.95 -3.45 -25.00
CA ASP A 515 -3.70 -4.00 -25.50
C ASP A 515 -3.13 -3.07 -26.59
N GLY A 516 -1.81 -2.87 -26.62
CA GLY A 516 -1.19 -1.80 -27.41
C GLY A 516 0.26 -1.50 -27.01
N LYS A 517 0.85 -0.43 -27.55
CA LYS A 517 2.26 -0.10 -27.33
C LYS A 517 2.47 1.03 -26.33
N GLY A 518 3.29 0.81 -25.31
CA GLY A 518 3.64 1.84 -24.33
C GLY A 518 2.41 2.43 -23.64
N TYR A 519 2.21 3.76 -23.76
CA TYR A 519 1.07 4.48 -23.19
C TYR A 519 -0.28 4.20 -23.90
N GLU A 520 -0.30 3.50 -25.03
CA GLU A 520 -1.56 3.08 -25.68
C GLU A 520 -2.17 1.88 -24.96
N ALA A 521 -1.33 1.02 -24.36
CA ALA A 521 -1.79 -0.03 -23.46
C ALA A 521 -2.43 0.56 -22.21
N LYS A 522 -3.38 -0.18 -21.63
CA LYS A 522 -4.03 0.14 -20.36
C LYS A 522 -4.15 -1.11 -19.49
N PHE A 523 -3.81 -0.92 -18.23
CA PHE A 523 -3.93 -1.85 -17.12
C PHE A 523 -4.86 -1.22 -16.06
N GLN A 524 -5.24 -1.98 -15.05
CA GLN A 524 -6.00 -1.51 -13.90
C GLN A 524 -5.38 -2.11 -12.63
N HIS A 525 -4.75 -1.24 -11.83
CA HIS A 525 -4.09 -1.57 -10.56
C HIS A 525 -3.24 -2.86 -10.56
N PRO A 526 -2.26 -3.01 -11.49
CA PRO A 526 -1.45 -4.22 -11.57
C PRO A 526 -0.59 -4.39 -10.32
N LEU A 527 -0.61 -5.58 -9.70
CA LEU A 527 0.17 -5.89 -8.50
C LEU A 527 1.39 -6.80 -8.78
N GLY A 528 1.34 -7.63 -9.82
CA GLY A 528 2.35 -8.66 -10.09
C GLY A 528 3.11 -8.44 -11.39
N VAL A 529 4.42 -8.70 -11.39
CA VAL A 529 5.26 -8.82 -12.60
C VAL A 529 6.21 -10.01 -12.47
N ALA A 530 6.48 -10.69 -13.57
CA ALA A 530 7.54 -11.71 -13.71
C ALA A 530 8.20 -11.56 -15.08
N TYR A 531 9.52 -11.74 -15.18
CA TYR A 531 10.26 -11.57 -16.44
C TYR A 531 10.83 -12.91 -16.92
N ASN A 532 10.51 -13.30 -18.16
CA ASN A 532 11.05 -14.49 -18.79
C ASN A 532 12.20 -14.14 -19.74
N ALA A 533 13.43 -14.46 -19.35
CA ALA A 533 14.60 -14.27 -20.21
C ALA A 533 14.54 -15.13 -21.51
N LYS A 534 13.76 -16.23 -21.53
CA LYS A 534 13.75 -17.17 -22.66
C LYS A 534 12.86 -16.76 -23.82
N ASP A 535 11.77 -16.03 -23.55
CA ASP A 535 10.86 -15.48 -24.56
C ASP A 535 10.93 -13.94 -24.67
N GLY A 536 11.66 -13.27 -23.76
CA GLY A 536 11.83 -11.81 -23.75
C GLY A 536 10.66 -11.02 -23.17
N HIS A 537 9.63 -11.67 -22.60
CA HIS A 537 8.42 -11.00 -22.12
C HIS A 537 8.41 -10.75 -20.61
N ILE A 538 7.74 -9.66 -20.25
CA ILE A 538 7.32 -9.32 -18.88
C ILE A 538 5.86 -9.75 -18.74
N TYR A 539 5.59 -10.79 -17.97
CA TYR A 539 4.25 -11.18 -17.57
C TYR A 539 3.75 -10.26 -16.45
N VAL A 540 2.48 -9.86 -16.52
CA VAL A 540 1.85 -8.84 -15.68
C VAL A 540 0.55 -9.40 -15.13
N ALA A 541 0.35 -9.34 -13.81
CA ALA A 541 -0.94 -9.57 -13.19
C ALA A 541 -1.73 -8.26 -13.24
N ASP A 542 -2.66 -8.16 -14.18
CA ASP A 542 -3.50 -6.99 -14.41
C ASP A 542 -4.75 -7.11 -13.52
N THR A 543 -4.50 -6.95 -12.22
CA THR A 543 -5.33 -7.42 -11.09
C THR A 543 -6.80 -7.01 -11.21
N TYR A 544 -7.08 -5.73 -11.42
CA TYR A 544 -8.45 -5.18 -11.50
C TYR A 544 -9.08 -5.28 -12.91
N ASN A 545 -8.34 -5.81 -13.90
CA ASN A 545 -8.92 -6.30 -15.15
C ASN A 545 -9.12 -7.83 -15.12
N HIS A 546 -8.75 -8.50 -14.01
CA HIS A 546 -8.83 -9.96 -13.82
C HIS A 546 -8.12 -10.75 -14.93
N LYS A 547 -6.96 -10.26 -15.36
CA LYS A 547 -6.19 -10.80 -16.50
C LYS A 547 -4.74 -11.02 -16.14
N ILE A 548 -4.11 -11.96 -16.86
CA ILE A 548 -2.68 -11.92 -17.10
C ILE A 548 -2.44 -11.26 -18.45
N LYS A 549 -1.50 -10.32 -18.50
CA LYS A 549 -0.99 -9.75 -19.76
C LYS A 549 0.50 -10.06 -19.89
N LYS A 550 1.05 -9.94 -21.09
CA LYS A 550 2.49 -9.99 -21.35
C LYS A 550 2.93 -8.78 -22.16
N ILE A 551 4.13 -8.28 -21.88
CA ILE A 551 4.77 -7.18 -22.60
C ILE A 551 6.08 -7.67 -23.18
N ASP A 552 6.26 -7.56 -24.50
CA ASP A 552 7.57 -7.74 -25.13
C ASP A 552 8.52 -6.62 -24.66
N ALA A 553 9.60 -6.97 -23.95
CA ALA A 553 10.53 -6.02 -23.34
C ALA A 553 11.40 -5.24 -24.36
N SER A 554 11.41 -5.67 -25.63
CA SER A 554 12.12 -5.01 -26.72
C SER A 554 11.24 -4.01 -27.48
N THR A 555 9.96 -4.32 -27.68
CA THR A 555 9.03 -3.45 -28.41
C THR A 555 8.09 -2.62 -27.52
N ASN A 556 7.98 -2.92 -26.23
CA ASN A 556 6.99 -2.37 -25.29
C ASN A 556 5.52 -2.57 -25.74
N CYS A 557 5.25 -3.61 -26.54
CA CYS A 557 3.89 -4.01 -26.92
C CYS A 557 3.29 -4.94 -25.87
N ALA A 558 2.16 -4.56 -25.29
CA ALA A 558 1.40 -5.33 -24.31
C ALA A 558 0.21 -6.05 -24.95
N ALA A 559 -0.01 -7.32 -24.58
CA ALA A 559 -1.12 -8.14 -25.04
C ALA A 559 -1.67 -9.03 -23.91
N THR A 560 -2.98 -9.31 -23.94
CA THR A 560 -3.65 -10.24 -23.01
C THR A 560 -3.20 -11.68 -23.27
N CYS A 561 -2.95 -12.45 -22.21
CA CYS A 561 -2.72 -13.88 -22.29
C CYS A 561 -4.07 -14.63 -22.13
N GLU A 562 -4.49 -15.37 -23.15
CA GLU A 562 -5.56 -16.35 -22.99
C GLU A 562 -5.00 -17.66 -22.42
N PHE A 563 -5.55 -18.11 -21.29
CA PHE A 563 -5.25 -19.41 -20.71
C PHE A 563 -6.50 -20.28 -20.64
N ARG A 564 -6.37 -21.57 -20.98
CA ARG A 564 -7.50 -22.50 -21.16
C ARG A 564 -7.46 -23.65 -20.16
N GLU A 565 -8.57 -23.84 -19.46
CA GLU A 565 -8.75 -24.96 -18.53
C GLU A 565 -8.94 -26.28 -19.29
N ALA A 566 -8.83 -27.41 -18.59
CA ALA A 566 -9.04 -28.74 -19.18
C ALA A 566 -10.46 -28.98 -19.76
N ASN A 567 -11.41 -28.10 -19.46
CA ASN A 567 -12.76 -28.08 -20.05
C ASN A 567 -12.84 -27.28 -21.38
N GLY A 568 -11.74 -26.68 -21.85
CA GLY A 568 -11.65 -25.85 -23.06
C GLY A 568 -12.03 -24.37 -22.87
N GLY A 569 -12.65 -24.02 -21.73
CA GLY A 569 -13.01 -22.67 -21.34
C GLY A 569 -11.79 -21.80 -21.00
N ILE A 570 -11.93 -20.49 -21.20
CA ILE A 570 -10.91 -19.51 -20.83
C ILE A 570 -10.99 -19.27 -19.31
N LYS A 571 -9.88 -19.42 -18.59
CA LYS A 571 -9.81 -19.17 -17.14
C LYS A 571 -10.21 -17.74 -16.83
N ARG A 572 -11.10 -17.59 -15.86
CA ARG A 572 -11.41 -16.31 -15.20
C ARG A 572 -10.62 -16.25 -13.89
N PHE A 573 -9.78 -15.24 -13.78
CA PHE A 573 -9.07 -14.89 -12.55
C PHE A 573 -9.96 -14.02 -11.66
N SER A 574 -9.57 -13.80 -10.40
CA SER A 574 -10.21 -12.84 -9.51
C SER A 574 -9.14 -12.15 -8.65
N GLU A 575 -8.82 -10.91 -9.04
CA GLU A 575 -7.72 -10.10 -8.50
C GLU A 575 -6.37 -10.85 -8.35
N PRO A 576 -5.79 -11.42 -9.43
CA PRO A 576 -4.49 -12.06 -9.35
C PRO A 576 -3.40 -11.05 -8.97
N ALA A 577 -2.55 -11.38 -8.00
CA ALA A 577 -1.58 -10.44 -7.41
C ALA A 577 -0.11 -10.91 -7.48
N GLY A 578 0.12 -12.23 -7.54
CA GLY A 578 1.44 -12.85 -7.57
C GLY A 578 1.71 -13.60 -8.86
N LEU A 579 2.92 -13.46 -9.40
CA LEU A 579 3.43 -14.21 -10.55
C LEU A 579 4.84 -14.69 -10.29
N CYS A 580 5.15 -15.93 -10.68
CA CYS A 580 6.53 -16.38 -10.82
C CYS A 580 6.65 -17.42 -11.95
N LEU A 581 7.84 -17.57 -12.50
CA LEU A 581 8.16 -18.57 -13.51
C LEU A 581 8.84 -19.77 -12.85
N ASP A 582 8.72 -20.94 -13.46
CA ASP A 582 9.54 -22.09 -13.12
C ASP A 582 10.99 -21.94 -13.64
N ARG A 583 11.89 -22.83 -13.20
CA ARG A 583 13.30 -22.85 -13.66
C ARG A 583 13.45 -23.05 -15.17
N THR A 584 12.47 -23.68 -15.84
CA THR A 584 12.49 -23.87 -17.29
C THR A 584 11.91 -22.68 -18.07
N GLY A 585 11.25 -21.72 -17.42
CA GLY A 585 10.62 -20.57 -18.10
C GLY A 585 9.48 -20.98 -19.04
N GLN A 586 8.83 -22.11 -18.77
CA GLN A 586 7.70 -22.66 -19.53
C GLN A 586 6.40 -22.65 -18.73
N LEU A 587 6.48 -22.63 -17.40
CA LEU A 587 5.33 -22.60 -16.50
C LEU A 587 5.29 -21.27 -15.74
N LEU A 588 4.12 -20.64 -15.71
CA LEU A 588 3.82 -19.45 -14.94
C LEU A 588 2.90 -19.83 -13.77
N PHE A 589 3.44 -19.70 -12.56
CA PHE A 589 2.71 -19.85 -11.30
C PHE A 589 2.01 -18.54 -10.97
N ILE A 590 0.72 -18.60 -10.64
CA ILE A 590 -0.16 -17.44 -10.43
C ILE A 590 -0.83 -17.58 -9.07
N ALA A 591 -0.79 -16.52 -8.26
CA ALA A 591 -1.61 -16.39 -7.05
C ALA A 591 -2.91 -15.64 -7.40
N ASP A 592 -4.03 -16.36 -7.37
CA ASP A 592 -5.35 -15.88 -7.81
C ASP A 592 -6.19 -15.48 -6.59
N THR A 593 -5.91 -14.26 -6.09
CA THR A 593 -6.15 -13.85 -4.69
C THR A 593 -7.58 -14.08 -4.20
N ASN A 594 -8.58 -13.57 -4.93
CA ASN A 594 -9.99 -13.67 -4.52
C ASN A 594 -10.64 -15.02 -4.90
N ASN A 595 -9.94 -15.88 -5.66
CA ASN A 595 -10.32 -17.28 -5.84
C ASN A 595 -9.68 -18.20 -4.77
N HIS A 596 -8.87 -17.64 -3.86
CA HIS A 596 -8.21 -18.36 -2.76
C HIS A 596 -7.35 -19.55 -3.23
N GLU A 597 -6.75 -19.46 -4.43
CA GLU A 597 -6.05 -20.57 -5.08
C GLU A 597 -4.68 -20.19 -5.68
N LEU A 598 -3.88 -21.22 -5.95
CA LEU A 598 -2.71 -21.16 -6.82
C LEU A 598 -3.00 -21.86 -8.14
N LEU A 599 -2.52 -21.28 -9.24
CA LEU A 599 -2.66 -21.85 -10.58
C LEU A 599 -1.27 -22.06 -11.20
N VAL A 600 -1.15 -23.05 -12.08
CA VAL A 600 0.00 -23.24 -12.97
C VAL A 600 -0.48 -23.17 -14.41
N ALA A 601 0.03 -22.19 -15.14
CA ALA A 601 -0.23 -21.99 -16.56
C ALA A 601 0.99 -22.41 -17.39
N SER A 602 0.77 -23.11 -18.49
CA SER A 602 1.78 -23.46 -19.48
C SER A 602 1.85 -22.37 -20.55
N LEU A 603 3.03 -21.77 -20.71
CA LEU A 603 3.29 -20.71 -21.68
C LEU A 603 3.38 -21.21 -23.14
N PRO A 604 3.93 -22.42 -23.43
CA PRO A 604 3.99 -22.93 -24.81
C PRO A 604 2.65 -23.29 -25.46
N ASP A 605 1.68 -23.79 -24.68
CA ASP A 605 0.38 -24.28 -25.21
C ASP A 605 -0.85 -23.53 -24.66
N GLY A 606 -0.68 -22.62 -23.70
CA GLY A 606 -1.76 -21.83 -23.11
C GLY A 606 -2.69 -22.62 -22.18
N THR A 607 -2.35 -23.85 -21.77
CA THR A 607 -3.15 -24.60 -20.80
C THR A 607 -2.98 -24.07 -19.37
N ILE A 608 -4.00 -24.20 -18.52
CA ILE A 608 -3.92 -23.82 -17.11
C ILE A 608 -4.69 -24.78 -16.20
N ARG A 609 -4.15 -25.00 -14.99
CA ARG A 609 -4.73 -25.88 -13.97
C ARG A 609 -4.52 -25.32 -12.56
N PRO A 610 -5.39 -25.63 -11.59
CA PRO A 610 -5.12 -25.37 -10.18
C PRO A 610 -3.94 -26.22 -9.67
N LEU A 611 -3.22 -25.66 -8.70
CA LEU A 611 -2.24 -26.35 -7.87
C LEU A 611 -2.87 -26.64 -6.50
N LYS A 612 -3.15 -27.91 -6.23
CA LYS A 612 -3.62 -28.33 -4.90
C LYS A 612 -2.43 -28.41 -3.96
N LEU A 613 -2.50 -27.70 -2.84
CA LEU A 613 -1.51 -27.82 -1.78
C LEU A 613 -1.83 -29.00 -0.87
N HIS A 614 -0.88 -29.91 -0.73
CA HIS A 614 -0.99 -31.14 0.06
C HIS A 614 -0.22 -30.97 1.37
N PHE A 615 -0.93 -30.87 2.49
CA PHE A 615 -0.35 -30.73 3.81
C PHE A 615 -0.09 -32.13 4.40
N PRO A 616 1.18 -32.55 4.57
CA PRO A 616 1.47 -33.85 5.17
C PRO A 616 1.00 -33.87 6.63
N VAL A 617 0.36 -34.97 7.02
CA VAL A 617 0.04 -35.24 8.43
C VAL A 617 1.37 -35.55 9.15
N PRO A 618 1.65 -34.97 10.33
CA PRO A 618 2.83 -35.35 11.10
C PRO A 618 2.79 -36.84 11.47
N GLU A 619 3.92 -37.55 11.32
CA GLU A 619 4.02 -38.99 11.61
C GLU A 619 3.87 -39.33 13.12
N GLU A 620 3.83 -38.31 13.99
CA GLU A 620 3.55 -38.42 15.43
C GLU A 620 2.06 -38.70 15.75
N MET A 621 1.48 -39.72 15.12
CA MET A 621 0.22 -40.33 15.58
C MET A 621 0.12 -41.85 15.41
N ASP A 622 1.16 -42.53 14.91
CA ASP A 622 1.15 -43.98 14.70
C ASP A 622 2.39 -44.66 15.33
N SER A 623 2.38 -44.79 16.67
CA SER A 623 3.30 -45.68 17.38
C SER A 623 2.71 -46.22 18.70
N SER A 624 2.15 -47.43 18.61
CA SER A 624 1.96 -48.40 19.69
C SER A 624 1.33 -47.94 21.02
N SER A 625 0.01 -48.07 21.11
CA SER A 625 -0.68 -48.45 22.35
C SER A 625 -1.42 -49.78 22.15
N ALA A 626 -0.66 -50.88 22.20
CA ALA A 626 -1.11 -52.26 22.11
C ALA A 626 -0.27 -53.15 23.04
#